data_AF-A0A3S4UAA0-F1
#
_entry.id   AF-A0A3S4UAA0-F1
#
_cell.length_a   1.000
_cell.length_b   1.000
_cell.length_c   1.000
_cell.angle_alpha   90.00
_cell.angle_beta   90.00
_cell.angle_gamma   90.00
#
_symmetry.space_group_name_H-M   'P 1'
#
loop_
_entity.id
_entity.type
_entity.pdbx_description
1 polymer ?
#
loop_
_entity_poly.entity_id
_entity_poly.type
_entity_poly.pdbx_seq_one_letter_code
_entity_poly.pdbx_strand_id
1 'polypeptide(L)'
;MDLFCQSLAAPRRHTTVIRDIWFLQLQLLKRTGSAPVRVMEHPKFRAAFDLLAMRAELEGGDTIELAKWWHEYQFSNNDQRNQLVKEQQSLHPKPKKKYFRSRKRRKARPME
;
A
#
# COMPACT_ATOMS: atom_id res chain seq x y z
N MET A 1 -8.54 19.76 4.19
CA MET A 1 -8.78 19.47 5.63
C MET A 1 -8.82 20.75 6.46
N ASP A 2 -8.07 21.79 6.11
CA ASP A 2 -8.01 23.03 6.90
C ASP A 2 -9.34 23.79 6.96
N LEU A 3 -10.09 23.82 5.85
CA LEU A 3 -11.45 24.41 5.80
C LEU A 3 -12.42 23.74 6.80
N PHE A 4 -12.34 22.41 6.95
CA PHE A 4 -13.18 21.65 7.90
C PHE A 4 -12.79 21.96 9.36
N CYS A 5 -11.50 22.12 9.63
CA CYS A 5 -11.02 22.46 10.97
C CYS A 5 -11.44 23.89 11.37
N GLN A 6 -11.48 24.81 10.42
CA GLN A 6 -11.93 26.19 10.63
C GLN A 6 -13.45 26.28 10.84
N SER A 7 -14.25 25.51 10.09
CA SER A 7 -15.71 25.58 10.17
C SER A 7 -16.32 24.85 11.36
N LEU A 8 -15.75 23.70 11.76
CA LEU A 8 -16.33 22.81 12.77
C LEU A 8 -15.48 22.69 14.04
N ALA A 9 -14.43 23.51 14.17
CA ALA A 9 -13.47 23.47 15.29
C ALA A 9 -13.02 22.03 15.61
N ALA A 10 -12.75 21.24 14.56
CA ALA A 10 -12.52 19.80 14.68
C ALA A 10 -11.26 19.49 15.51
N PRO A 11 -11.35 18.68 16.60
CA PRO A 11 -10.19 18.31 17.39
C PRO A 11 -9.13 17.55 16.59
N ARG A 12 -7.85 17.86 16.84
CA ARG A 12 -6.70 17.25 16.13
C ARG A 12 -6.70 15.72 16.16
N ARG A 13 -7.19 15.10 17.24
CA ARG A 13 -7.29 13.64 17.37
C ARG A 13 -8.16 13.01 16.27
N HIS A 14 -9.26 13.65 15.89
CA HIS A 14 -10.15 13.12 14.85
C HIS A 14 -9.55 13.36 13.47
N THR A 15 -9.03 14.56 13.22
CA THR A 15 -8.40 14.89 11.93
C THR A 15 -7.20 14.00 11.63
N THR A 16 -6.44 13.60 12.67
CA THR A 16 -5.31 12.69 12.53
C THR A 16 -5.80 11.31 12.10
N VAL A 17 -6.81 10.76 12.77
CA VAL A 17 -7.40 9.46 12.39
C VAL A 17 -7.95 9.48 10.96
N ILE A 18 -8.64 10.55 10.55
CA ILE A 18 -9.16 10.65 9.18
C ILE A 18 -8.02 10.66 8.15
N ARG A 19 -6.95 11.43 8.41
CA ARG A 19 -5.76 11.42 7.54
C ARG A 19 -5.12 10.05 7.44
N ASP A 20 -5.02 9.32 8.55
CA ASP A 20 -4.46 7.96 8.55
C ASP A 20 -5.31 7.01 7.70
N ILE A 21 -6.64 7.05 7.84
CA ILE A 21 -7.57 6.24 7.05
C ILE A 21 -7.42 6.55 5.55
N TRP A 22 -7.30 7.83 5.19
CA TRP A 22 -7.09 8.24 3.80
C TRP A 22 -5.71 7.86 3.28
N PHE A 23 -4.66 7.97 4.10
CA PHE A 23 -3.32 7.56 3.71
C PHE A 23 -3.25 6.05 3.45
N LEU A 24 -3.98 5.25 4.23
CA LEU A 24 -4.10 3.81 3.99
C LEU A 24 -4.73 3.48 2.63
N GLN A 25 -5.60 4.32 2.07
CA GLN A 25 -6.13 4.10 0.71
C GLN A 25 -5.02 4.01 -0.33
N LEU A 26 -3.97 4.84 -0.21
CA LEU A 26 -2.82 4.80 -1.11
C LEU A 26 -1.93 3.56 -0.86
N GLN A 27 -1.92 3.03 0.35
CA GLN A 27 -1.16 1.82 0.67
C GLN A 27 -1.90 0.55 0.25
N LEU A 28 -3.24 0.54 0.29
CA LEU A 28 -4.08 -0.57 -0.16
C LEU A 28 -3.88 -0.87 -1.66
N LEU A 29 -3.54 0.13 -2.47
CA LEU A 29 -3.14 -0.05 -3.88
C LEU A 29 -1.89 -0.94 -4.05
N LYS A 30 -1.04 -1.04 -3.02
CA LYS A 30 0.23 -1.79 -3.08
C LYS A 30 0.03 -3.23 -2.63
N ARG A 31 -0.35 -4.09 -3.58
CA ARG A 31 -0.59 -5.53 -3.34
C ARG A 31 0.66 -6.45 -3.47
N THR A 32 1.87 -5.89 -3.60
CA THR A 32 3.09 -6.67 -3.90
C THR A 32 4.12 -6.65 -2.76
N GLY A 33 4.83 -7.76 -2.58
CA GLY A 33 5.89 -7.89 -1.57
C GLY A 33 5.33 -7.89 -0.14
N SER A 34 6.04 -7.27 0.81
CA SER A 34 5.63 -7.20 2.22
C SER A 34 4.66 -6.05 2.54
N ALA A 35 4.27 -5.24 1.54
CA ALA A 35 3.36 -4.11 1.76
C ALA A 35 1.99 -4.56 2.31
N PRO A 36 1.36 -5.64 1.82
CA PRO A 36 0.04 -6.05 2.30
C PRO A 36 0.02 -6.44 3.78
N VAL A 37 1.06 -7.13 4.24
CA VAL A 37 1.24 -7.52 5.65
C VAL A 37 1.27 -6.28 6.53
N ARG A 38 2.12 -5.30 6.19
CA ARG A 38 2.26 -4.06 6.97
C ARG A 38 0.98 -3.22 7.00
N VAL A 39 0.20 -3.25 5.92
CA VAL A 39 -1.09 -2.54 5.87
C VAL A 39 -2.13 -3.21 6.77
N MET A 40 -2.16 -4.54 6.79
CA MET A 40 -3.06 -5.30 7.67
C MET A 40 -2.72 -5.13 9.16
N GLU A 41 -1.44 -5.00 9.51
CA GLU A 41 -0.99 -4.75 10.88
C GLU A 41 -1.40 -3.36 11.42
N HIS A 42 -1.83 -2.44 10.55
CA HIS A 42 -2.18 -1.09 10.97
C HIS A 42 -3.50 -1.07 11.77
N PRO A 43 -3.57 -0.38 12.93
CA PRO A 43 -4.76 -0.39 13.80
C PRO A 43 -6.03 0.20 13.14
N LYS A 44 -5.85 1.04 12.12
CA LYS A 44 -6.94 1.66 11.33
C LYS A 44 -7.25 0.93 10.02
N PHE A 45 -6.71 -0.26 9.82
CA PHE A 45 -6.96 -1.07 8.62
C PHE A 45 -8.46 -1.32 8.40
N ARG A 46 -9.20 -1.70 9.45
CA ARG A 46 -10.63 -2.01 9.32
C ARG A 46 -11.43 -0.83 8.75
N ALA A 47 -11.24 0.36 9.32
CA ALA A 47 -11.90 1.57 8.83
C ALA A 47 -11.48 1.94 7.39
N ALA A 48 -10.21 1.70 7.03
CA ALA A 48 -9.74 1.91 5.66
C ALA A 48 -10.33 0.88 4.67
N PHE A 49 -10.50 -0.37 5.10
CA PHE A 49 -11.17 -1.40 4.30
C PHE A 49 -12.66 -1.11 4.12
N ASP A 50 -13.36 -0.68 5.17
CA ASP A 50 -14.78 -0.30 5.09
C ASP A 50 -14.96 0.89 4.12
N LEU A 51 -14.06 1.88 4.17
CA LEU A 51 -14.03 2.97 3.18
C LEU A 51 -13.76 2.45 1.76
N LEU A 52 -12.83 1.50 1.60
CA LEU A 52 -12.53 0.89 0.29
C LEU A 52 -13.75 0.14 -0.26
N ALA A 53 -14.50 -0.57 0.59
CA ALA A 53 -15.72 -1.29 0.19
C ALA A 53 -16.79 -0.32 -0.31
N MET A 54 -17.05 0.77 0.44
CA MET A 54 -17.97 1.83 -0.02
C MET A 54 -17.51 2.46 -1.34
N ARG A 55 -16.21 2.70 -1.49
CA ARG A 55 -15.64 3.22 -2.75
C ARG A 55 -15.80 2.23 -3.91
N ALA A 56 -15.68 0.93 -3.65
CA ALA A 56 -15.88 -0.09 -4.67
C ALA A 56 -17.33 -0.12 -5.18
N GLU A 57 -18.30 0.05 -4.29
CA GLU A 57 -19.73 0.15 -4.66
C GLU A 57 -20.04 1.39 -5.51
N LEU A 58 -19.36 2.51 -5.25
CA LEU A 58 -19.60 3.79 -5.93
C LEU A 58 -18.78 3.97 -7.22
N GLU A 59 -17.48 3.68 -7.20
CA GLU A 59 -16.56 3.89 -8.31
C GLU A 59 -16.62 2.74 -9.34
N GLY A 60 -16.88 1.52 -8.88
CA GLY A 60 -16.87 0.32 -9.72
C GLY A 60 -15.47 -0.05 -10.26
N GLY A 61 -15.44 -0.98 -11.23
CA GLY A 61 -14.23 -1.35 -11.98
C GLY A 61 -13.10 -1.92 -11.10
N ASP A 62 -11.89 -1.40 -11.29
CA ASP A 62 -10.66 -1.84 -10.61
C ASP A 62 -10.78 -1.80 -9.08
N THR A 63 -11.58 -0.87 -8.54
CA THR A 63 -11.78 -0.70 -7.09
C THR A 63 -12.53 -1.88 -6.49
N ILE A 64 -13.42 -2.54 -7.26
CA ILE A 64 -14.11 -3.78 -6.87
C ILE A 64 -13.13 -4.94 -6.77
N GLU A 65 -12.26 -5.12 -7.77
CA GLU A 65 -11.25 -6.18 -7.75
C GLU A 65 -10.27 -5.98 -6.59
N LEU A 66 -9.90 -4.72 -6.32
CA LEU A 66 -9.08 -4.36 -5.18
C LEU A 66 -9.75 -4.75 -3.85
N ALA A 67 -11.03 -4.38 -3.68
CA ALA A 67 -11.78 -4.71 -2.47
C ALA A 67 -11.93 -6.23 -2.28
N LYS A 68 -12.24 -6.97 -3.36
CA LYS A 68 -12.33 -8.45 -3.33
C LYS A 68 -11.00 -9.09 -2.93
N TRP A 69 -9.88 -8.65 -3.53
CA TRP A 69 -8.57 -9.17 -3.18
C TRP A 69 -8.23 -8.94 -1.70
N TRP A 70 -8.49 -7.74 -1.19
CA TRP A 70 -8.27 -7.44 0.23
C TRP A 70 -9.21 -8.22 1.16
N HIS A 71 -10.43 -8.50 0.69
CA HIS A 71 -11.37 -9.35 1.40
C HIS A 71 -10.87 -10.79 1.51
N GLU A 72 -10.38 -11.37 0.43
CA GLU A 72 -9.78 -12.71 0.46
C GLU A 72 -8.51 -12.72 1.33
N TYR A 73 -7.66 -11.70 1.21
CA TYR A 73 -6.39 -11.61 1.93
C TYR A 73 -6.58 -11.56 3.46
N GLN A 74 -7.60 -10.87 3.96
CA GLN A 74 -7.87 -10.80 5.42
C GLN A 74 -8.28 -12.16 6.01
N PHE A 75 -9.11 -12.93 5.30
CA PHE A 75 -9.59 -14.24 5.75
C PHE A 75 -8.61 -15.38 5.43
N SER A 76 -7.60 -15.14 4.60
CA SER A 76 -6.60 -16.12 4.20
C SER A 76 -5.60 -16.44 5.32
N ASN A 77 -5.13 -17.69 5.36
CA ASN A 77 -3.99 -18.14 6.17
C ASN A 77 -2.66 -17.61 5.63
N ASN A 78 -1.57 -17.73 6.39
CA ASN A 78 -0.26 -17.18 6.00
C ASN A 78 0.25 -17.73 4.64
N ASP A 79 0.08 -19.03 4.38
CA ASP A 79 0.46 -19.64 3.10
C ASP A 79 -0.38 -19.12 1.93
N GLN A 80 -1.69 -19.00 2.13
CA GLN A 80 -2.61 -18.44 1.14
C GLN A 80 -2.31 -16.97 0.86
N ARG A 81 -2.00 -16.18 1.90
CA ARG A 81 -1.56 -14.78 1.76
C ARG A 81 -0.30 -14.67 0.90
N ASN A 82 0.68 -15.55 1.12
CA ASN A 82 1.88 -15.58 0.31
C ASN A 82 1.58 -15.95 -1.15
N GLN A 83 0.64 -16.86 -1.39
CA GLN A 83 0.20 -17.22 -2.74
C GLN A 83 -0.47 -16.05 -3.45
N LEU A 84 -1.44 -15.38 -2.81
CA LEU A 84 -2.14 -14.20 -3.35
C LEU A 84 -1.18 -13.06 -3.71
N VAL A 85 -0.16 -12.83 -2.88
CA VAL A 85 0.86 -11.81 -3.15
C VAL A 85 1.77 -12.21 -4.32
N LYS A 86 2.17 -13.49 -4.40
CA LYS A 86 2.96 -14.00 -5.53
C LYS A 86 2.21 -13.89 -6.85
N GLU A 87 0.93 -14.24 -6.86
CA GLU A 87 0.06 -14.11 -8.04
C GLU A 87 -0.02 -12.66 -8.51
N GLN A 88 -0.28 -11.71 -7.60
CA GLN A 88 -0.28 -10.29 -7.92
C GLN A 88 1.08 -9.79 -8.42
N GLN A 89 2.18 -10.32 -7.89
CA GLN A 89 3.52 -9.96 -8.34
C GLN A 89 3.84 -10.50 -9.75
N SER A 90 3.28 -11.64 -10.13
CA SER A 90 3.39 -12.20 -11.48
C SER A 90 2.58 -11.39 -12.50
N LEU A 91 1.40 -10.88 -12.11
CA LEU A 91 0.57 -10.00 -12.95
C LEU A 91 1.20 -8.63 -13.17
N HIS A 92 1.88 -8.10 -12.15
CA HIS A 92 2.57 -6.80 -12.20
C HIS A 92 4.08 -6.95 -11.92
N PRO A 93 4.86 -7.52 -12.86
CA PRO A 93 6.28 -7.74 -12.66
C PRO A 93 6.99 -6.39 -12.52
N LYS A 94 7.56 -6.13 -11.33
CA LYS A 94 8.44 -4.97 -11.14
C LYS A 94 9.64 -5.11 -12.06
N PRO A 95 10.06 -4.05 -12.78
CA PRO A 95 11.28 -4.10 -13.57
C PRO A 95 12.43 -4.46 -12.65
N LYS A 96 13.16 -5.54 -12.98
CA LYS A 96 14.35 -5.95 -12.22
C LYS A 96 15.26 -4.73 -12.12
N LYS A 97 15.47 -4.22 -10.90
CA LYS A 97 16.48 -3.20 -10.64
C LYS A 97 17.79 -3.77 -11.16
N LYS A 98 18.24 -3.30 -12.33
CA LYS A 98 19.63 -3.48 -12.76
C LYS A 98 20.43 -2.76 -11.70
N TYR A 99 20.92 -3.50 -10.71
CA TYR A 99 21.97 -3.01 -9.84
C TYR A 99 23.06 -2.50 -10.78
N PHE A 100 23.19 -1.18 -10.87
CA PHE A 100 24.38 -0.60 -11.46
C PHE A 100 25.51 -1.16 -10.62
N ARG A 101 26.18 -2.19 -11.14
CA ARG A 101 27.40 -2.74 -10.54
C ARG A 101 28.28 -1.52 -10.34
N SER A 102 28.51 -1.16 -9.08
CA SER A 102 29.45 -0.13 -8.69
C SER A 102 30.71 -0.37 -9.51
N ARG A 103 30.97 0.52 -10.48
CA ARG A 103 32.14 0.43 -11.35
C ARG A 103 33.32 0.51 -10.41
N LYS A 104 33.89 -0.66 -10.12
CA LYS A 104 35.09 -0.83 -9.28
C LYS A 104 36.08 0.23 -9.75
N ARG A 105 36.26 1.29 -8.94
CA ARG A 105 37.17 2.39 -9.25
C ARG A 105 38.51 1.76 -9.60
N ARG A 106 38.89 1.80 -10.88
CA ARG A 106 40.23 1.41 -11.33
C ARG A 106 41.19 2.33 -10.59
N LYS A 107 41.97 1.79 -9.65
CA LYS A 107 43.09 2.52 -9.03
C LYS A 107 43.97 3.03 -10.17
N ALA A 108 44.13 4.35 -10.25
CA ALA A 108 45.08 4.96 -11.18
C ALA A 108 46.49 4.48 -10.82
N ARG A 109 47.27 4.06 -11.81
CA ARG A 109 48.71 3.81 -11.62
C ARG A 109 49.40 5.17 -11.51
N PRO A 110 50.36 5.35 -10.59
CA PRO A 110 51.19 6.54 -10.57
C PRO A 110 52.06 6.56 -11.84
N MET A 111 52.08 7.69 -12.55
CA MET A 111 53.07 7.95 -13.61
C MET A 111 54.34 8.47 -12.95
N GLU A 112 55.48 7.85 -13.27
CA GLU A 112 56.78 8.50 -13.28
C GLU A 112 56.87 9.44 -14.49
#